data_AF-X1MMI5-F1
#
_entry.id   AF-X1MMI5-F1
#
_cell.length_a   1.000
_cell.length_b   1.000
_cell.length_c   1.000
_cell.angle_alpha   90.00
_cell.angle_beta   90.00
_cell.angle_gamma   90.00
#
_symmetry.space_group_name_H-M   'P 1'
#
loop_
_entity.id
_entity.type
_entity.pdbx_description
1 polymer ?
#
loop_
_entity_poly.entity_id
_entity_poly.type
_entity_poly.pdbx_seq_one_letter_code
_entity_poly.pdbx_strand_id
1 'polypeptide(L)'
;IKLTVFVDGEPIWDGVNPLKMRDYNFVWFHGDWCPEQSRDELKLRSFVRRIREPQRAFNRRMNQIYDIIESQIQAGRIIRSNDLMNPEDAHKSGQGVVLHVKKDAAENRALQDIVYQFTGADVPQGLFVALEMTDKAEMEAGGLNQEVFGSDDKDISGYVQSLRTGQALTGQAGMFQGFRDSKAQVGKKRARLVQLNYTPQRVAEIINQEPAQGFYDENLTRFDCTPVEGRITDTQQMQFYQELKMLRDTDDQFKQLIPASLLMKYFPG
;
A
#
# COMPACT_ATOMS: atom_id res chain seq x y z
N ILE A 1 -40.45 -8.82 -9.52
CA ILE A 1 -39.55 -9.28 -8.44
C ILE A 1 -39.86 -8.45 -7.22
N LYS A 2 -40.16 -9.11 -6.11
CA LYS A 2 -40.39 -8.45 -4.83
C LYS A 2 -39.06 -8.31 -4.11
N LEU A 3 -38.80 -7.15 -3.53
CA LEU A 3 -37.74 -6.99 -2.55
C LEU A 3 -38.44 -7.07 -1.17
N THR A 4 -37.78 -7.67 -0.20
CA THR A 4 -38.28 -7.72 1.17
C THR A 4 -37.13 -7.32 2.06
N VAL A 5 -37.33 -6.29 2.87
CA VAL A 5 -36.32 -5.75 3.78
C VAL A 5 -36.74 -6.06 5.21
N PHE A 6 -35.86 -6.74 5.91
CA PHE A 6 -36.02 -7.06 7.33
C PHE A 6 -35.07 -6.19 8.15
N VAL A 7 -35.53 -5.71 9.29
CA VAL A 7 -34.69 -5.09 10.33
C VAL A 7 -35.01 -5.80 11.62
N ASP A 8 -33.97 -6.31 12.28
CA ASP A 8 -34.08 -7.10 13.51
C ASP A 8 -35.07 -8.27 13.44
N GLY A 9 -35.24 -8.85 12.24
CA GLY A 9 -36.16 -9.96 11.98
C GLY A 9 -37.61 -9.55 11.68
N GLU A 10 -37.95 -8.28 11.81
CA GLU A 10 -39.27 -7.76 11.45
C GLU A 10 -39.28 -7.25 9.99
N PRO A 11 -40.31 -7.61 9.18
CA PRO A 11 -40.42 -7.13 7.82
C PRO A 11 -40.83 -5.64 7.80
N ILE A 12 -39.90 -4.75 7.47
CA ILE A 12 -40.17 -3.30 7.35
C ILE A 12 -40.77 -2.97 5.99
N TRP A 13 -40.36 -3.70 4.95
CA TRP A 13 -40.79 -3.40 3.59
C TRP A 13 -40.96 -4.68 2.80
N ASP A 14 -42.13 -4.87 2.20
CA ASP A 14 -42.40 -5.93 1.23
C ASP A 14 -43.10 -5.29 0.02
N GLY A 15 -42.41 -5.27 -1.11
CA GLY A 15 -42.90 -4.51 -2.26
C GLY A 15 -42.14 -4.77 -3.55
N VAL A 16 -42.56 -4.07 -4.61
CA VAL A 16 -41.86 -4.10 -5.90
C VAL A 16 -40.55 -3.35 -5.78
N ASN A 17 -39.44 -3.98 -6.17
CA ASN A 17 -38.11 -3.37 -6.12
C ASN A 17 -38.15 -1.93 -6.70
N PRO A 18 -37.81 -0.88 -5.93
CA PRO A 18 -37.87 0.50 -6.39
C PRO A 18 -37.01 0.75 -7.64
N LEU A 19 -35.93 -0.03 -7.80
CA LEU A 19 -35.05 0.07 -8.96
C LEU A 19 -35.59 -0.65 -10.20
N LYS A 20 -36.67 -1.43 -10.06
CA LYS A 20 -37.26 -2.30 -11.10
C LYS A 20 -36.30 -3.32 -11.73
N MET A 21 -35.06 -3.40 -11.24
CA MET A 21 -34.06 -4.34 -11.72
C MET A 21 -34.35 -5.76 -11.22
N ARG A 22 -33.99 -6.74 -12.05
CA ARG A 22 -34.08 -8.18 -11.74
C ARG A 22 -32.83 -8.73 -11.04
N ASP A 23 -32.06 -7.85 -10.42
CA ASP A 23 -30.73 -8.09 -9.87
C ASP A 23 -30.61 -7.41 -8.50
N TYR A 24 -29.61 -7.77 -7.70
CA TYR A 24 -29.36 -7.19 -6.40
C TYR A 24 -29.10 -5.68 -6.50
N ASN A 25 -29.63 -4.93 -5.53
CA ASN A 25 -29.52 -3.47 -5.45
C ASN A 25 -28.16 -2.99 -4.93
N PHE A 26 -27.20 -3.89 -4.75
CA PHE A 26 -25.84 -3.57 -4.33
C PHE A 26 -24.84 -4.20 -5.30
N VAL A 27 -23.64 -3.63 -5.34
CA VAL A 27 -22.46 -4.23 -5.97
C VAL A 27 -21.50 -4.58 -4.85
N TRP A 28 -21.04 -5.83 -4.84
CA TRP A 28 -20.10 -6.28 -3.84
C TRP A 28 -18.67 -6.01 -4.32
N PHE A 29 -17.96 -5.17 -3.57
CA PHE A 29 -16.52 -5.03 -3.68
C PHE A 29 -15.85 -5.86 -2.60
N HIS A 30 -14.94 -6.74 -3.01
CA HIS A 30 -14.11 -7.50 -2.10
C HIS A 30 -12.63 -7.40 -2.45
N GLY A 31 -11.81 -7.65 -1.43
CA GLY A 31 -10.38 -7.85 -1.59
C GLY A 31 -10.07 -9.23 -2.17
N ASP A 32 -9.07 -9.87 -1.62
CA ASP A 32 -8.61 -11.16 -2.11
C ASP A 32 -9.57 -12.28 -1.71
N TRP A 33 -9.88 -13.15 -2.67
CA TRP A 33 -10.76 -14.31 -2.49
C TRP A 33 -10.00 -15.60 -2.79
N CYS A 34 -9.80 -16.41 -1.76
CA CYS A 34 -9.09 -17.69 -1.85
C CYS A 34 -10.09 -18.83 -1.59
N PRO A 35 -10.67 -19.45 -2.64
CA PRO A 35 -11.68 -20.50 -2.49
C PRO A 35 -11.11 -21.78 -1.89
N GLU A 36 -9.80 -22.01 -2.02
CA GLU A 36 -9.09 -23.20 -1.53
C GLU A 36 -8.96 -23.23 0.00
N GLN A 37 -9.10 -22.08 0.66
CA GLN A 37 -8.98 -22.00 2.11
C GLN A 37 -10.21 -22.64 2.78
N SER A 38 -10.00 -23.62 3.67
CA SER A 38 -11.10 -24.32 4.34
C SER A 38 -11.84 -23.43 5.36
N ARG A 39 -11.14 -22.50 6.00
CA ARG A 39 -11.72 -21.56 6.95
C ARG A 39 -12.42 -20.40 6.25
N ASP A 40 -13.73 -20.29 6.41
CA ASP A 40 -14.54 -19.23 5.78
C ASP A 40 -14.06 -17.82 6.11
N GLU A 41 -13.66 -17.57 7.36
CA GLU A 41 -13.08 -16.30 7.83
C GLU A 41 -11.82 -15.88 7.07
N LEU A 42 -11.14 -16.85 6.47
CA LEU A 42 -9.87 -16.67 5.77
C LEU A 42 -10.04 -16.82 4.25
N LYS A 43 -11.24 -17.12 3.74
CA LYS A 43 -11.51 -17.13 2.30
C LYS A 43 -11.57 -15.72 1.76
N LEU A 44 -12.20 -14.80 2.50
CA LEU A 44 -12.25 -13.38 2.19
C LEU A 44 -11.22 -12.63 3.02
N ARG A 45 -10.20 -12.03 2.38
CA ARG A 45 -9.16 -11.29 3.10
C ARG A 45 -8.98 -9.87 2.57
N SER A 46 -8.88 -8.94 3.51
CA SER A 46 -8.35 -7.60 3.23
C SER A 46 -6.84 -7.64 3.06
N PHE A 47 -6.29 -6.69 2.31
CA PHE A 47 -4.86 -6.47 2.12
C PHE A 47 -4.08 -6.48 3.46
N VAL A 48 -4.58 -5.75 4.46
CA VAL A 48 -3.95 -5.60 5.78
C VAL A 48 -3.84 -6.95 6.54
N ARG A 49 -4.71 -7.92 6.23
CA ARG A 49 -4.71 -9.21 6.92
C ARG A 49 -3.44 -10.01 6.66
N ARG A 50 -2.84 -9.87 5.47
CA ARG A 50 -1.58 -10.54 5.09
C ARG A 50 -0.37 -9.90 5.77
N ILE A 51 -0.39 -8.59 5.99
CA ILE A 51 0.73 -7.81 6.56
C ILE A 51 0.79 -7.89 8.08
N ARG A 52 -0.35 -8.14 8.74
CA ARG A 52 -0.44 -8.12 10.21
C ARG A 52 0.55 -9.06 10.93
N GLU A 53 0.81 -10.25 10.39
CA GLU A 53 1.72 -11.22 11.03
C GLU A 53 3.20 -10.83 10.84
N PRO A 54 3.66 -10.51 9.61
CA PRO A 54 4.97 -9.90 9.38
C PRO A 54 5.23 -8.69 10.27
N GLN A 55 4.29 -7.73 10.34
CA GLN A 55 4.43 -6.53 11.16
C GLN A 55 4.63 -6.84 12.65
N ARG A 56 3.92 -7.85 13.17
CA ARG A 56 4.07 -8.26 14.58
C ARG A 56 5.44 -8.88 14.83
N ALA A 57 5.93 -9.68 13.89
CA ALA A 57 7.27 -10.26 13.98
C ALA A 57 8.35 -9.16 13.90
N PHE A 58 8.15 -8.18 13.01
CA PHE A 58 9.00 -7.00 12.89
C PHE A 58 9.07 -6.21 14.20
N ASN A 59 7.93 -5.79 14.73
CA ASN A 59 7.85 -5.03 15.99
C ASN A 59 8.53 -5.79 17.15
N ARG A 60 8.38 -7.12 17.19
CA ARG A 60 9.04 -7.96 18.20
C ARG A 60 10.56 -7.94 18.07
N ARG A 61 11.09 -8.06 16.84
CA ARG A 61 12.53 -8.02 16.57
C ARG A 61 13.13 -6.65 16.88
N MET A 62 12.45 -5.57 16.49
CA MET A 62 12.88 -4.20 16.84
C MET A 62 13.05 -4.06 18.35
N ASN A 63 12.04 -4.45 19.12
CA ASN A 63 12.09 -4.36 20.58
C ASN A 63 13.25 -5.17 21.17
N GLN A 64 13.56 -6.35 20.63
CA GLN A 64 14.70 -7.17 21.08
C GLN A 64 16.04 -6.50 20.77
N ILE A 65 16.16 -5.85 19.61
CA ILE A 65 17.39 -5.16 19.22
C ILE A 65 17.59 -3.91 20.08
N TYR A 66 16.53 -3.15 20.34
CA TYR A 66 16.58 -2.03 21.29
C TYR A 66 16.99 -2.49 22.68
N ASP A 67 16.44 -3.59 23.18
CA ASP A 67 16.79 -4.17 24.49
C ASP A 67 18.27 -4.59 24.56
N ILE A 68 18.82 -5.19 23.48
CA ILE A 68 20.24 -5.52 23.38
C ILE A 68 21.11 -4.26 23.42
N ILE A 69 20.74 -3.23 22.66
CA ILE A 69 21.48 -1.96 22.61
C ILE A 69 21.45 -1.27 23.98
N GLU A 70 20.29 -1.17 24.62
CA GLU A 70 20.14 -0.58 25.95
C GLU A 70 20.93 -1.35 27.01
N SER A 71 20.88 -2.68 26.98
CA SER A 71 21.63 -3.56 27.88
C SER A 71 23.15 -3.44 27.69
N GLN A 72 23.62 -3.20 26.46
CA GLN A 72 25.05 -3.05 26.16
C GLN A 72 25.60 -1.67 26.54
N ILE A 73 24.79 -0.61 26.46
CA ILE A 73 25.19 0.74 26.87
C ILE A 73 25.45 0.81 28.39
N GLN A 74 24.78 -0.03 29.18
CA GLN A 74 25.07 -0.19 30.60
C GLN A 74 26.33 -1.03 30.84
N ALA A 75 27.48 -0.45 30.47
CA ALA A 75 28.79 -0.93 30.89
C ALA A 75 28.93 -0.82 32.41
N GLY A 76 28.75 -1.94 33.10
CA GLY A 76 29.03 -2.08 34.52
C GLY A 76 30.52 -1.86 34.85
N ARG A 77 30.77 -1.61 36.13
CA ARG A 77 32.12 -1.43 36.68
C ARG A 77 32.36 -2.51 37.72
N ILE A 78 33.46 -3.23 37.58
CA ILE A 78 33.93 -4.16 38.61
C ILE A 78 34.92 -3.41 39.48
N ILE A 79 34.57 -3.27 40.77
CA ILE A 79 35.33 -2.48 41.72
C ILE A 79 35.59 -3.34 42.95
N ARG A 80 36.85 -3.43 43.37
CA ARG A 80 37.22 -4.11 44.62
C ARG A 80 37.05 -3.12 45.78
N SER A 81 35.92 -3.21 46.48
CA SER A 81 35.52 -2.25 47.53
C SER A 81 36.53 -2.11 48.68
N ASN A 82 37.32 -3.14 48.96
CA ASN A 82 38.33 -3.12 50.04
C ASN A 82 39.50 -2.16 49.73
N ASP A 83 39.77 -1.91 48.46
CA ASP A 83 40.93 -1.14 47.98
C ASP A 83 40.57 0.35 47.77
N LEU A 84 39.28 0.71 47.80
CA LEU A 84 38.80 2.10 47.76
C LEU A 84 38.77 2.74 49.15
N MET A 85 39.10 4.04 49.22
CA MET A 85 38.99 4.83 50.45
C MET A 85 37.53 5.05 50.85
N ASN A 86 36.64 5.26 49.87
CA ASN A 86 35.20 5.36 50.07
C ASN A 86 34.47 4.53 49.01
N PRO A 87 33.73 3.47 49.41
CA PRO A 87 32.97 2.64 48.48
C PRO A 87 31.88 3.40 47.70
N GLU A 88 31.34 4.50 48.23
CA GLU A 88 30.27 5.25 47.56
C GLU A 88 30.77 6.06 46.34
N ASP A 89 32.05 6.41 46.31
CA ASP A 89 32.64 7.14 45.18
C ASP A 89 32.69 6.29 43.90
N ALA A 90 32.63 4.96 44.04
CA ALA A 90 32.50 3.99 42.96
C ALA A 90 31.27 4.21 42.07
N HIS A 91 30.18 4.72 42.67
CA HIS A 91 28.89 4.93 42.01
C HIS A 91 28.79 6.29 41.30
N LYS A 92 29.74 7.19 41.52
CA LYS A 92 29.79 8.49 40.82
C LYS A 92 30.27 8.28 39.38
N SER A 93 29.41 8.53 38.40
CA SER A 93 29.71 8.40 36.96
C SER A 93 29.69 9.77 36.26
N GLY A 94 30.74 10.07 35.48
CA GLY A 94 30.87 11.31 34.68
C GLY A 94 32.34 11.61 34.31
N GLN A 95 32.59 12.58 33.43
CA GLN A 95 33.94 13.11 33.19
C GLN A 95 34.43 13.86 34.44
N GLY A 96 35.68 13.60 34.86
CA GLY A 96 36.31 14.32 35.98
C GLY A 96 36.08 13.73 37.38
N VAL A 97 35.41 12.57 37.51
CA VAL A 97 35.31 11.87 38.80
C VAL A 97 36.65 11.19 39.11
N VAL A 98 37.28 11.60 40.21
CA VAL A 98 38.54 11.04 40.70
C VAL A 98 38.24 9.97 41.75
N LEU A 99 38.71 8.75 41.53
CA LEU A 99 38.62 7.66 42.51
C LEU A 99 39.90 7.62 43.34
N HIS A 100 39.76 7.68 44.67
CA HIS A 100 40.88 7.60 45.60
C HIS A 100 41.09 6.16 46.07
N VAL A 101 42.25 5.59 45.72
CA VAL A 101 42.68 4.23 46.12
C VAL A 101 43.53 4.33 47.39
N LYS A 102 43.43 3.33 48.28
CA LYS A 102 44.29 3.24 49.47
C LYS A 102 45.76 3.11 49.08
N LYS A 103 46.65 3.84 49.76
CA LYS A 103 48.11 3.82 49.49
C LYS A 103 48.68 2.40 49.52
N ASP A 104 48.26 1.60 50.51
CA ASP A 104 48.75 0.23 50.70
C ASP A 104 48.31 -0.75 49.59
N ALA A 105 47.21 -0.44 48.88
CA ALA A 105 46.70 -1.26 47.80
C ALA A 105 47.39 -0.98 46.45
N ALA A 106 47.99 0.21 46.29
CA ALA A 106 48.60 0.66 45.04
C ALA A 106 50.08 0.26 44.87
N GLU A 107 50.76 -0.15 45.95
CA GLU A 107 52.20 -0.49 45.89
C GLU A 107 52.50 -1.86 45.23
N ASN A 108 51.53 -2.79 45.23
CA ASN A 108 51.75 -4.17 44.77
C ASN A 108 50.80 -4.65 43.67
N ARG A 109 49.91 -3.79 43.14
CA ARG A 109 48.93 -4.19 42.10
C ARG A 109 48.72 -3.08 41.07
N ALA A 110 48.47 -3.49 39.82
CA ALA A 110 48.12 -2.55 38.77
C ALA A 110 46.74 -1.93 39.06
N LEU A 111 46.61 -0.61 38.83
CA LEU A 111 45.34 0.13 39.02
C LEU A 111 44.17 -0.45 38.21
N GLN A 112 44.46 -1.11 37.08
CA GLN A 112 43.51 -1.83 36.24
C GLN A 112 42.87 -3.04 36.94
N ASP A 113 43.53 -3.63 37.93
CA ASP A 113 43.00 -4.74 38.73
C ASP A 113 42.07 -4.27 39.86
N ILE A 114 42.10 -2.97 40.19
CA ILE A 114 41.37 -2.35 41.31
C ILE A 114 40.05 -1.77 40.80
N VAL A 115 40.07 -1.09 39.65
CA VAL A 115 38.90 -0.56 38.95
C VAL A 115 38.95 -1.02 37.50
N TYR A 116 38.08 -1.96 37.15
CA TYR A 116 37.93 -2.44 35.79
C TYR A 116 36.56 -2.04 35.27
N GLN A 117 36.54 -1.10 34.33
CA GLN A 117 35.36 -0.82 33.52
C GLN A 117 35.41 -1.73 32.30
N PHE A 118 34.45 -2.66 32.17
CA PHE A 118 34.34 -3.37 30.91
C PHE A 118 33.84 -2.37 29.86
N THR A 119 34.44 -2.39 28.68
CA THR A 119 33.81 -1.77 27.52
C THR A 119 32.54 -2.57 27.26
N GLY A 120 31.40 -1.88 27.12
CA GLY A 120 30.18 -2.55 26.65
C GLY A 120 30.51 -3.36 25.40
N ALA A 121 29.95 -4.57 25.29
CA ALA A 121 30.16 -5.36 24.08
C ALA A 121 29.70 -4.54 22.88
N ASP A 122 30.54 -4.41 21.85
CA ASP A 122 30.17 -3.71 20.63
C ASP A 122 28.87 -4.31 20.08
N VAL A 123 27.92 -3.45 19.72
CA VAL A 123 26.68 -3.89 19.09
C VAL A 123 27.07 -4.69 17.84
N PRO A 124 26.70 -5.99 17.77
CA PRO A 124 27.11 -6.80 16.63
C PRO A 124 26.57 -6.18 15.33
N GLN A 125 27.46 -5.85 14.40
CA GLN A 125 27.08 -5.25 13.11
C GLN A 125 26.07 -6.12 12.33
N GLY A 126 26.09 -7.44 12.56
CA GLY A 126 25.12 -8.37 12.00
C GLY A 126 23.66 -8.09 12.41
N LEU A 127 23.41 -7.41 13.54
CA LEU A 127 22.06 -6.98 13.92
C LEU A 127 21.56 -5.87 13.00
N PHE A 128 22.39 -4.91 12.63
CA PHE A 128 22.01 -3.85 11.68
C PHE A 128 21.75 -4.40 10.28
N VAL A 129 22.55 -5.36 9.82
CA VAL A 129 22.30 -6.06 8.55
C VAL A 129 20.98 -6.86 8.62
N ALA A 130 20.69 -7.49 9.76
CA ALA A 130 19.43 -8.21 9.95
C ALA A 130 18.21 -7.28 10.01
N LEU A 131 18.36 -6.04 10.52
CA LEU A 131 17.33 -4.99 10.44
C LEU A 131 17.00 -4.68 8.98
N GLU A 132 18.02 -4.32 8.18
CA GLU A 132 17.84 -3.98 6.76
C GLU A 132 17.22 -5.13 5.96
N MET A 133 17.64 -6.37 6.23
CA MET A 133 17.04 -7.55 5.60
C MET A 133 15.58 -7.76 6.02
N THR A 134 15.22 -7.41 7.26
CA THR A 134 13.84 -7.56 7.74
C THR A 134 12.95 -6.44 7.17
N ASP A 135 13.43 -5.21 7.09
CA ASP A 135 12.72 -4.09 6.43
C ASP A 135 12.42 -4.42 4.97
N LYS A 136 13.41 -4.97 4.25
CA LYS A 136 13.23 -5.41 2.87
C LYS A 136 12.20 -6.54 2.76
N ALA A 137 12.28 -7.53 3.66
CA ALA A 137 11.32 -8.64 3.68
C ALA A 137 9.89 -8.17 4.01
N GLU A 138 9.72 -7.11 4.81
CA GLU A 138 8.40 -6.51 5.10
C GLU A 138 7.80 -5.84 3.85
N MET A 139 8.58 -5.06 3.11
CA MET A 139 8.13 -4.45 1.85
C MET A 139 7.73 -5.53 0.83
N GLU A 140 8.53 -6.57 0.69
CA GLU A 140 8.25 -7.71 -0.19
C GLU A 140 7.00 -8.50 0.26
N ALA A 141 6.83 -8.76 1.56
CA ALA A 141 5.69 -9.48 2.10
C ALA A 141 4.36 -8.73 1.91
N GLY A 142 4.40 -7.39 1.91
CA GLY A 142 3.25 -6.56 1.57
C GLY A 142 2.90 -6.55 0.08
N GLY A 143 3.74 -7.14 -0.79
CA GLY A 143 3.60 -7.01 -2.24
C GLY A 143 3.61 -5.56 -2.71
N LEU A 144 4.18 -4.66 -1.90
CA LEU A 144 4.26 -3.23 -2.16
C LEU A 144 5.66 -2.95 -2.69
N ASN A 145 5.77 -2.82 -4.01
CA ASN A 145 6.98 -2.27 -4.59
C ASN A 145 6.96 -0.74 -4.41
N GLN A 146 8.10 -0.10 -4.14
CA GLN A 146 8.18 1.36 -4.00
C GLN A 146 7.64 2.11 -5.24
N GLU A 147 7.66 1.44 -6.40
CA GLU A 147 7.11 1.93 -7.66
C GLU A 147 5.58 2.13 -7.66
N VAL A 148 4.83 1.52 -6.71
CA VAL A 148 3.38 1.75 -6.52
C VAL A 148 3.11 3.13 -5.92
N PHE A 149 4.00 3.62 -5.08
CA PHE A 149 3.82 4.91 -4.39
C PHE A 149 4.22 6.12 -5.26
N GLY A 150 4.67 5.86 -6.50
CA GLY A 150 5.25 6.86 -7.37
C GLY A 150 6.69 7.15 -6.96
N SER A 151 7.64 6.85 -7.85
CA SER A 151 9.00 7.33 -7.71
C SER A 151 9.07 8.80 -8.12
N ASP A 152 9.73 9.63 -7.31
CA ASP A 152 10.03 11.04 -7.64
C ASP A 152 11.14 11.19 -8.70
N ASP A 153 11.61 10.09 -9.29
CA ASP A 153 12.60 10.09 -10.37
C ASP A 153 12.01 10.74 -11.63
N LYS A 154 12.35 12.02 -11.84
CA LYS A 154 11.89 12.86 -12.95
C LYS A 154 12.44 12.46 -14.33
N ASP A 155 13.38 11.51 -14.39
CA ASP A 155 14.10 11.12 -15.61
C ASP A 155 13.60 9.82 -16.26
N ILE A 156 12.54 9.19 -15.72
CA ILE A 156 11.94 7.99 -16.30
C ILE A 156 10.81 8.40 -17.25
N SER A 157 10.80 7.85 -18.47
CA SER A 157 9.71 8.09 -19.42
C SER A 157 8.38 7.57 -18.84
N GLY A 158 7.29 8.34 -19.01
CA GLY A 158 5.96 7.99 -18.49
C GLY A 158 5.48 6.60 -18.90
N TYR A 159 5.91 6.12 -20.08
CA TYR A 159 5.68 4.76 -20.53
C TYR A 159 6.40 3.70 -19.67
N VAL A 160 7.69 3.89 -19.38
CA VAL A 160 8.46 2.97 -18.52
C VAL A 160 7.94 3.01 -17.08
N GLN A 161 7.53 4.18 -16.60
CA GLN A 161 6.85 4.33 -15.32
C GLN A 161 5.53 3.55 -15.32
N SER A 162 4.71 3.65 -16.37
CA SER A 162 3.45 2.88 -16.49
C SER A 162 3.67 1.36 -16.54
N LEU A 163 4.72 0.89 -17.20
CA LEU A 163 5.09 -0.52 -17.25
C LEU A 163 5.55 -1.03 -15.88
N ARG A 164 6.34 -0.22 -15.15
CA ARG A 164 6.80 -0.51 -13.79
C ARG A 164 5.64 -0.53 -12.80
N THR A 165 4.74 0.46 -12.85
CA THR A 165 3.48 0.43 -12.08
C THR A 165 2.66 -0.81 -12.46
N GLY A 166 2.59 -1.17 -13.75
CA GLY A 166 1.93 -2.37 -14.23
C GLY A 166 2.50 -3.68 -13.65
N GLN A 167 3.83 -3.77 -13.53
CA GLN A 167 4.50 -4.91 -12.88
C GLN A 167 4.30 -4.89 -11.37
N ALA A 168 4.33 -3.72 -10.73
CA ALA A 168 4.10 -3.58 -9.31
C ALA A 168 2.64 -3.91 -8.90
N LEU A 169 1.67 -3.70 -9.80
CA LEU A 169 0.28 -4.11 -9.63
C LEU A 169 0.07 -5.62 -9.59
N THR A 170 1.05 -6.44 -10.01
CA THR A 170 0.94 -7.91 -9.99
C THR A 170 0.81 -8.47 -8.57
N GLY A 171 1.48 -7.86 -7.58
CA GLY A 171 1.38 -8.27 -6.17
C GLY A 171 -0.02 -8.07 -5.57
N GLN A 172 -0.81 -7.15 -6.13
CA GLN A 172 -2.18 -6.83 -5.70
C GLN A 172 -3.22 -7.12 -6.77
N ALA A 173 -2.88 -7.95 -7.77
CA ALA A 173 -3.73 -8.19 -8.93
C ALA A 173 -5.15 -8.65 -8.54
N GLY A 174 -5.29 -9.47 -7.49
CA GLY A 174 -6.60 -9.93 -7.00
C GLY A 174 -7.51 -8.80 -6.52
N MET A 175 -6.98 -7.81 -5.81
CA MET A 175 -7.76 -6.67 -5.30
C MET A 175 -8.15 -5.71 -6.44
N PHE A 176 -7.22 -5.41 -7.35
CA PHE A 176 -7.52 -4.57 -8.51
C PHE A 176 -8.46 -5.25 -9.50
N GLN A 177 -8.39 -6.58 -9.61
CA GLN A 177 -9.35 -7.34 -10.40
C GLN A 177 -10.75 -7.26 -9.78
N GLY A 178 -10.88 -7.52 -8.47
CA GLY A 178 -12.15 -7.34 -7.76
C GLY A 178 -12.72 -5.92 -7.89
N PHE A 179 -11.84 -4.91 -7.90
CA PHE A 179 -12.23 -3.52 -8.14
C PHE A 179 -12.72 -3.27 -9.57
N ARG A 180 -12.01 -3.79 -10.59
CA ARG A 180 -12.40 -3.70 -12.00
C ARG A 180 -13.74 -4.41 -12.23
N ASP A 181 -13.92 -5.59 -11.67
CA ASP A 181 -15.16 -6.36 -11.77
C ASP A 181 -16.32 -5.60 -11.11
N SER A 182 -16.07 -5.03 -9.92
CA SER A 182 -17.05 -4.19 -9.23
C SER A 182 -17.41 -2.95 -10.06
N LYS A 183 -16.43 -2.26 -10.64
CA LYS A 183 -16.66 -1.11 -11.53
C LYS A 183 -17.46 -1.51 -12.77
N ALA A 184 -17.13 -2.63 -13.41
CA ALA A 184 -17.87 -3.16 -14.55
C ALA A 184 -19.32 -3.47 -14.17
N GLN A 185 -19.55 -4.10 -13.01
CA GLN A 185 -20.90 -4.37 -12.51
C GLN A 185 -21.69 -3.08 -12.22
N VAL A 186 -21.07 -2.07 -11.61
CA VAL A 186 -21.70 -0.75 -11.39
C VAL A 186 -22.08 -0.13 -12.73
N GLY A 187 -21.20 -0.16 -13.73
CA GLY A 187 -21.47 0.33 -15.08
C GLY A 187 -22.68 -0.37 -15.71
N LYS A 188 -22.69 -1.71 -15.69
CA LYS A 188 -23.80 -2.53 -16.21
C LYS A 188 -25.12 -2.23 -15.49
N LYS A 189 -25.12 -2.14 -14.15
CA LYS A 189 -26.32 -1.82 -13.37
C LYS A 189 -26.81 -0.40 -13.64
N ARG A 190 -25.92 0.58 -13.79
CA ARG A 190 -26.27 1.96 -14.13
C ARG A 190 -26.91 2.07 -15.52
N ALA A 191 -26.37 1.39 -16.52
CA ALA A 191 -26.95 1.33 -17.85
C ALA A 191 -28.38 0.73 -17.81
N ARG A 192 -28.56 -0.39 -17.09
CA ARG A 192 -29.88 -1.01 -16.85
C ARG A 192 -30.86 -0.07 -16.16
N LEU A 193 -30.41 0.69 -15.15
CA LEU A 193 -31.26 1.66 -14.46
C LEU A 193 -31.77 2.76 -15.40
N VAL A 194 -30.92 3.25 -16.29
CA VAL A 194 -31.30 4.23 -17.31
C VAL A 194 -32.36 3.62 -18.24
N GLN A 195 -32.15 2.41 -18.74
CA GLN A 195 -33.11 1.75 -19.65
C GLN A 195 -34.48 1.51 -19.01
N LEU A 196 -34.52 1.10 -17.74
CA LEU A 196 -35.77 0.74 -17.06
C LEU A 196 -36.57 1.96 -16.57
N ASN A 197 -35.89 3.08 -16.28
CA ASN A 197 -36.51 4.23 -15.61
C ASN A 197 -36.54 5.51 -16.44
N TYR A 198 -35.74 5.66 -17.50
CA TYR A 198 -35.68 6.89 -18.28
C TYR A 198 -36.50 6.78 -19.56
N THR A 199 -37.25 7.85 -19.86
CA THR A 199 -37.98 7.96 -21.13
C THR A 199 -37.03 8.16 -22.31
N PRO A 200 -37.41 7.78 -23.54
CA PRO A 200 -36.62 8.01 -24.74
C PRO A 200 -36.23 9.47 -24.95
N GLN A 201 -37.13 10.40 -24.62
CA GLN A 201 -36.88 11.84 -24.67
C GLN A 201 -35.73 12.24 -23.74
N ARG A 202 -35.75 11.78 -22.48
CA ARG A 202 -34.70 12.06 -21.50
C ARG A 202 -33.36 11.44 -21.91
N VAL A 203 -33.38 10.26 -22.53
CA VAL A 203 -32.14 9.64 -23.05
C VAL A 203 -31.59 10.46 -24.22
N ALA A 204 -32.45 10.91 -25.13
CA ALA A 204 -32.06 11.75 -26.27
C ALA A 204 -31.43 13.09 -25.82
N GLU A 205 -31.95 13.71 -24.77
CA GLU A 205 -31.35 14.90 -24.15
C GLU A 205 -29.95 14.64 -23.59
N ILE A 206 -29.69 13.44 -23.05
CA ILE A 206 -28.38 13.10 -22.47
C ILE A 206 -27.35 12.80 -23.55
N ILE A 207 -27.73 12.07 -24.61
CA ILE A 207 -26.81 11.65 -25.68
C ILE A 207 -26.76 12.64 -26.85
N ASN A 208 -27.61 13.68 -26.86
CA ASN A 208 -27.79 14.65 -27.94
C ASN A 208 -28.08 14.01 -29.33
N GLN A 209 -28.61 12.79 -29.34
CA GLN A 209 -28.94 11.98 -30.52
C GLN A 209 -30.16 11.10 -30.22
N GLU A 210 -30.83 10.56 -31.24
CA GLU A 210 -31.88 9.58 -30.98
C GLU A 210 -31.28 8.26 -30.46
N PRO A 211 -31.89 7.64 -29.42
CA PRO A 211 -31.41 6.37 -28.90
C PRO A 211 -31.50 5.28 -29.97
N ALA A 212 -30.46 4.46 -30.07
CA ALA A 212 -30.42 3.35 -31.02
C ALA A 212 -31.63 2.40 -30.84
N GLN A 213 -32.13 1.83 -31.93
CA GLN A 213 -33.37 1.04 -31.95
C GLN A 213 -33.38 -0.16 -30.97
N GLY A 214 -32.21 -0.72 -30.63
CA GLY A 214 -32.06 -1.81 -29.66
C GLY A 214 -31.63 -1.38 -28.25
N PHE A 215 -31.62 -0.08 -27.94
CA PHE A 215 -31.17 0.41 -26.63
C PHE A 215 -32.07 -0.05 -25.48
N TYR A 216 -33.34 -0.32 -25.73
CA TYR A 216 -34.30 -0.78 -24.72
C TYR A 216 -34.50 -2.30 -24.68
N ASP A 217 -33.72 -3.06 -25.47
CA ASP A 217 -33.77 -4.52 -25.42
C ASP A 217 -33.15 -5.04 -24.11
N GLU A 218 -33.78 -6.05 -23.49
CA GLU A 218 -33.34 -6.62 -22.21
C GLU A 218 -31.94 -7.28 -22.27
N ASN A 219 -31.48 -7.68 -23.46
CA ASN A 219 -30.22 -8.39 -23.65
C ASN A 219 -29.05 -7.45 -24.01
N LEU A 220 -28.26 -7.11 -22.99
CA LEU A 220 -27.12 -6.18 -23.09
C LEU A 220 -25.79 -6.81 -23.49
N THR A 221 -25.77 -8.04 -24.01
CA THR A 221 -24.52 -8.67 -24.48
C THR A 221 -23.80 -7.83 -25.55
N ARG A 222 -24.56 -6.99 -26.29
CA ARG A 222 -24.04 -6.08 -27.31
C ARG A 222 -23.61 -4.70 -26.78
N PHE A 223 -24.05 -4.31 -25.58
CA PHE A 223 -23.72 -3.03 -24.92
C PHE A 223 -22.88 -3.25 -23.67
N ASP A 224 -22.01 -4.27 -23.70
CA ASP A 224 -21.14 -4.56 -22.58
C ASP A 224 -20.20 -3.36 -22.34
N CYS A 225 -20.34 -2.71 -21.19
CA CYS A 225 -19.52 -1.57 -20.82
C CYS A 225 -18.18 -2.11 -20.31
N THR A 226 -17.15 -2.08 -21.16
CA THR A 226 -15.78 -2.26 -20.69
C THR A 226 -15.37 -1.03 -19.90
N PRO A 227 -14.98 -1.16 -18.61
CA PRO A 227 -14.42 -0.04 -17.88
C PRO A 227 -13.06 0.30 -18.52
N VAL A 228 -13.03 1.33 -19.34
CA VAL A 228 -11.79 1.93 -19.83
C VAL A 228 -11.40 3.00 -18.82
N GLU A 229 -10.13 3.05 -18.43
CA GLU A 229 -9.60 4.17 -17.67
C GLU A 229 -9.67 5.43 -18.55
N GLY A 230 -10.70 6.25 -18.30
CA GLY A 230 -10.76 7.59 -18.84
C GLY A 230 -9.71 8.46 -18.17
N ARG A 231 -9.00 9.28 -18.95
CA ARG A 231 -8.14 10.34 -18.43
C ARG A 231 -9.02 11.51 -18.00
N ILE A 232 -9.34 11.55 -16.72
CA ILE A 232 -10.38 12.43 -16.19
C ILE A 232 -9.84 13.82 -15.87
N THR A 233 -8.54 13.96 -15.57
CA THR A 233 -7.97 15.26 -15.18
C THR A 233 -7.28 15.95 -16.35
N ASP A 234 -7.44 17.27 -16.44
CA ASP A 234 -6.80 18.13 -17.45
C ASP A 234 -5.28 17.94 -17.47
N THR A 235 -4.68 17.68 -16.30
CA THR A 235 -3.25 17.35 -16.15
C THR A 235 -2.88 16.03 -16.82
N GLN A 236 -3.70 14.98 -16.71
CA GLN A 236 -3.45 13.69 -17.38
C GLN A 236 -3.65 13.80 -18.90
N GLN A 237 -4.60 14.62 -19.35
CA GLN A 237 -4.81 14.88 -20.78
C GLN A 237 -3.64 15.68 -21.37
N MET A 238 -3.15 16.69 -20.63
CA MET A 238 -2.03 17.51 -21.03
C MET A 238 -0.70 16.75 -21.04
N GLN A 239 -0.45 15.89 -20.05
CA GLN A 239 0.72 15.00 -20.05
C GLN A 239 0.70 14.04 -21.25
N PHE A 240 -0.43 13.41 -21.54
CA PHE A 240 -0.54 12.53 -22.70
C PHE A 240 -0.38 13.26 -24.04
N TYR A 241 -0.93 14.47 -24.16
CA TYR A 241 -0.72 15.30 -25.33
C TYR A 241 0.77 15.64 -25.52
N GLN A 242 1.47 15.96 -24.43
CA GLN A 242 2.92 16.20 -24.45
C GLN A 242 3.70 14.93 -24.85
N GLU A 243 3.32 13.75 -24.35
CA GLU A 243 3.91 12.47 -24.74
C GLU A 243 3.69 12.15 -26.22
N LEU A 244 2.48 12.31 -26.74
CA LEU A 244 2.18 12.10 -28.15
C LEU A 244 2.98 13.05 -29.05
N LYS A 245 3.16 14.30 -28.60
CA LYS A 245 3.99 15.28 -29.31
C LYS A 245 5.46 14.88 -29.28
N MET A 246 6.00 14.48 -28.13
CA MET A 246 7.38 14.01 -28.00
C MET A 246 7.65 12.78 -28.88
N LEU A 247 6.76 11.78 -28.88
CA LEU A 247 6.90 10.58 -29.71
C LEU A 247 6.89 10.91 -31.21
N ARG A 248 6.05 11.87 -31.62
CA ARG A 248 6.03 12.37 -33.00
C ARG A 248 7.33 13.10 -33.39
N ASP A 249 7.93 13.82 -32.46
CA ASP A 249 9.16 14.58 -32.69
C ASP A 249 10.43 13.69 -32.62
N THR A 250 10.33 12.49 -32.02
CA THR A 250 11.47 11.58 -31.80
C THR A 250 11.84 10.76 -33.04
N ASP A 251 10.88 10.32 -33.86
CA ASP A 251 11.15 9.50 -35.06
C ASP A 251 10.16 9.79 -36.20
N ASP A 252 10.64 9.79 -37.44
CA ASP A 252 9.84 10.01 -38.65
C ASP A 252 8.83 8.87 -38.90
N GLN A 253 9.09 7.66 -38.37
CA GLN A 253 8.15 6.54 -38.45
C GLN A 253 6.87 6.79 -37.62
N PHE A 254 6.99 7.48 -36.48
CA PHE A 254 5.83 7.82 -35.65
C PHE A 254 4.99 8.96 -36.22
N LYS A 255 5.53 9.77 -37.13
CA LYS A 255 4.75 10.81 -37.84
C LYS A 255 3.66 10.24 -38.75
N GLN A 256 3.84 9.03 -39.26
CA GLN A 256 2.83 8.35 -40.08
C GLN A 256 1.76 7.65 -39.21
N LEU A 257 2.16 7.11 -38.05
CA LEU A 257 1.26 6.42 -37.12
C LEU A 257 0.44 7.38 -36.24
N ILE A 258 0.97 8.57 -35.95
CA ILE A 258 0.33 9.63 -35.15
C ILE A 258 -0.01 10.80 -36.08
N PRO A 259 -1.14 10.75 -36.82
CA PRO A 259 -1.53 11.82 -37.72
C PRO A 259 -1.91 13.08 -36.92
N ALA A 260 -1.77 14.24 -37.55
CA ALA A 260 -2.11 15.53 -36.94
C ALA A 260 -3.58 15.61 -36.46
N SER A 261 -4.48 14.86 -37.10
CA SER A 261 -5.88 14.72 -36.68
C SER A 261 -6.03 14.04 -35.32
N LEU A 262 -5.15 13.10 -34.97
CA LEU A 262 -5.14 12.44 -33.67
C LEU A 262 -4.67 13.41 -32.57
N LEU A 263 -3.67 14.25 -32.87
CA LEU A 263 -3.19 15.28 -31.93
C LEU A 263 -4.26 16.34 -31.64
N MET A 264 -5.01 16.78 -32.65
CA MET A 264 -6.11 17.73 -32.47
C MET A 264 -7.26 17.14 -31.64
N LYS A 265 -7.49 15.82 -31.74
CA LYS A 265 -8.51 15.13 -30.94
C LYS A 265 -8.18 15.08 -29.45
N TYR A 266 -6.89 15.06 -29.10
CA TYR A 266 -6.41 15.00 -27.71
C TYR A 266 -5.78 16.32 -27.25
N PHE A 267 -5.95 17.40 -28.01
CA PHE A 267 -5.50 18.72 -27.62
C PHE A 267 -6.37 19.23 -26.46
N PRO A 268 -5.79 19.59 -25.30
CA PRO A 268 -6.54 20.19 -24.20
C PRO A 268 -6.82 21.65 -24.57
N GLY A 269 -7.98 21.89 -25.18
CA GLY A 269 -8.47 23.20 -25.59
C GLY A 269 -9.99 23.24 -25.63
#